data_AF-A0A535SJW4-F1
#
_entry.id   AF-A0A535SJW4-F1
#
_cell.length_a   1.000
_cell.length_b   1.000
_cell.length_c   1.000
_cell.angle_alpha   90.00
_cell.angle_beta   90.00
_cell.angle_gamma   90.00
#
_symmetry.space_group_name_H-M   'P 1'
#
loop_
_entity.id
_entity.type
_entity.pdbx_description
1 polymer ?
#
loop_
_entity_poly.entity_id
_entity_poly.type
_entity_poly.pdbx_seq_one_letter_code
_entity_poly.pdbx_strand_id
1 'polypeptide(L)'
;MMTMPPVVTPDQRQGREAACREIVRDVEHGMTVTQARRRCSVSMHRSTVYRLLKRVERKGEDALVERRHGHPIKLRGEVLAFVLDYCQGRASAASCEVQRCISEQFGIAVSVSQLNRVRAAHGLSRRTIPREKKAENRHLHCLWIA
;
A
#
# COMPACT_ATOMS: atom_id res chain seq x y z
N MET A 1 -13.14 -10.31 -20.73
CA MET A 1 -12.24 -9.14 -20.66
C MET A 1 -12.08 -8.75 -19.20
N MET A 2 -10.91 -8.96 -18.60
CA MET A 2 -10.66 -8.53 -17.24
C MET A 2 -10.26 -7.06 -17.26
N THR A 3 -11.14 -6.18 -16.79
CA THR A 3 -10.87 -4.76 -16.57
C THR A 3 -9.79 -4.64 -15.51
N MET A 4 -8.55 -4.43 -15.93
CA MET A 4 -7.46 -4.12 -15.01
C MET A 4 -7.82 -2.83 -14.25
N PRO A 5 -7.69 -2.79 -12.91
CA PRO A 5 -7.94 -1.56 -12.18
C PRO A 5 -6.93 -0.50 -12.64
N PRO A 6 -7.36 0.77 -12.84
CA PRO A 6 -6.48 1.81 -13.31
C PRO A 6 -5.30 1.94 -12.36
N VAL A 7 -4.10 1.86 -12.91
CA VAL A 7 -2.84 2.15 -12.21
C VAL A 7 -2.91 3.62 -11.81
N VAL A 8 -3.25 3.88 -10.53
CA VAL A 8 -3.22 5.24 -9.99
C VAL A 8 -1.77 5.70 -9.93
N THR A 9 -1.42 6.66 -10.78
CA THR A 9 -0.08 7.23 -10.89
C THR A 9 0.26 8.09 -9.67
N PRO A 10 1.55 8.33 -9.36
CA PRO A 10 1.97 9.24 -8.29
C PRO A 10 1.39 10.65 -8.45
N ASP A 11 1.34 11.13 -9.70
CA ASP A 11 0.78 12.42 -10.10
C ASP A 11 -0.71 12.57 -9.72
N GLN A 12 -1.50 11.51 -9.92
CA GLN A 12 -2.91 11.49 -9.50
C GLN A 12 -3.09 11.51 -7.98
N ARG A 13 -2.11 11.04 -7.18
CA ARG A 13 -2.19 11.10 -5.71
C ARG A 13 -1.89 12.50 -5.21
N GLN A 14 -0.85 13.13 -5.74
CA GLN A 14 -0.51 14.51 -5.40
C GLN A 14 -1.64 15.46 -5.81
N GLY A 15 -2.22 15.25 -7.00
CA GLY A 15 -3.42 15.98 -7.43
C GLY A 15 -4.62 15.75 -6.51
N ARG A 16 -4.84 14.51 -6.03
CA ARG A 16 -5.93 14.21 -5.10
C ARG A 16 -5.70 14.79 -3.70
N GLU A 17 -4.48 14.78 -3.19
CA GLU A 17 -4.15 15.39 -1.91
C GLU A 17 -4.32 16.92 -1.99
N ALA A 18 -3.82 17.53 -3.06
CA ALA A 18 -4.02 18.96 -3.32
C ALA A 18 -5.51 19.33 -3.39
N ALA A 19 -6.30 18.53 -4.09
CA ALA A 19 -7.75 18.68 -4.16
C ALA A 19 -8.45 18.49 -2.81
N CYS A 20 -8.02 17.53 -1.99
CA CYS A 20 -8.50 17.39 -0.61
C CYS A 20 -8.18 18.62 0.23
N ARG A 21 -6.96 19.17 0.09
CA ARG A 21 -6.51 20.38 0.80
C ARG A 21 -7.32 21.60 0.38
N GLU A 22 -7.59 21.76 -0.92
CA GLU A 22 -8.44 22.82 -1.47
C GLU A 22 -9.85 22.78 -0.86
N ILE A 23 -10.48 21.60 -0.86
CA ILE A 23 -11.83 21.43 -0.26
C ILE A 23 -11.85 21.80 1.23
N VAL A 24 -10.84 21.38 2.00
CA VAL A 24 -10.75 21.72 3.42
C VAL A 24 -10.65 23.23 3.60
N ARG A 25 -9.74 23.89 2.86
CA ARG A 25 -9.57 25.34 2.94
C ARG A 25 -10.86 26.07 2.56
N ASP A 26 -11.52 25.68 1.48
CA ASP A 26 -12.77 26.31 1.05
C ASP A 26 -13.85 26.23 2.15
N VAL A 27 -13.98 25.06 2.80
CA VAL A 27 -14.95 24.86 3.89
C VAL A 27 -14.56 25.66 5.14
N GLU A 28 -13.28 25.75 5.48
CA GLU A 28 -12.77 26.58 6.58
C GLU A 28 -13.03 28.09 6.35
N HIS A 29 -13.00 28.54 5.08
CA HIS A 29 -13.35 29.91 4.70
C HIS A 29 -14.87 30.15 4.59
N GLY A 30 -15.70 29.24 5.11
CA GLY A 30 -17.16 29.39 5.19
C GLY A 30 -17.93 28.92 3.97
N MET A 31 -17.28 28.28 2.99
CA MET A 31 -17.95 27.73 1.83
C MET A 31 -18.73 26.45 2.19
N THR A 32 -19.91 26.25 1.59
CA THR A 32 -20.64 25.00 1.81
C THR A 32 -19.92 23.81 1.17
N VAL A 33 -20.04 22.62 1.76
CA VAL A 33 -19.46 21.37 1.22
C VAL A 33 -19.86 21.12 -0.23
N THR A 34 -21.09 21.50 -0.62
CA THR A 34 -21.58 21.33 -2.00
C THR A 34 -20.87 22.27 -2.98
N GLN A 35 -20.59 23.51 -2.58
CA GLN A 35 -19.88 24.49 -3.40
C GLN A 35 -18.40 24.11 -3.54
N ALA A 36 -17.72 23.80 -2.44
CA ALA A 36 -16.31 23.35 -2.45
C ALA A 36 -16.12 22.12 -3.36
N ARG A 37 -17.03 21.15 -3.28
CA ARG A 37 -17.01 19.96 -4.15
C ARG A 37 -17.21 20.29 -5.64
N ARG A 38 -18.00 21.30 -5.97
CA ARG A 38 -18.22 21.73 -7.37
C ARG A 38 -17.00 22.46 -7.95
N ARG A 39 -16.23 23.14 -7.11
CA ARG A 39 -15.02 23.89 -7.49
C ARG A 39 -13.78 23.01 -7.61
N CYS A 40 -13.73 21.94 -6.82
CA CYS A 40 -12.64 20.98 -6.80
C CYS A 40 -12.34 20.38 -8.19
N SER A 41 -11.07 20.39 -8.57
CA SER A 41 -10.55 19.80 -9.82
C SER A 41 -10.73 18.28 -9.92
N VAL A 42 -10.92 17.59 -8.79
CA VAL A 42 -11.12 16.14 -8.74
C VAL A 42 -12.57 15.82 -8.38
N SER A 43 -13.24 15.06 -9.25
CA SER A 43 -14.58 14.57 -8.98
C SER A 43 -14.59 13.65 -7.74
N MET A 44 -15.19 14.13 -6.65
CA MET A 44 -15.33 13.39 -5.40
C MET A 44 -16.80 13.21 -5.05
N HIS A 45 -17.15 12.00 -4.61
CA HIS A 45 -18.49 11.73 -4.10
C HIS A 45 -18.74 12.48 -2.78
N ARG A 46 -19.99 12.90 -2.53
CA ARG A 46 -20.39 13.65 -1.32
C ARG A 46 -19.93 12.97 -0.02
N SER A 47 -20.10 11.66 0.07
CA SER A 47 -19.70 10.88 1.24
C SER A 47 -18.18 10.78 1.43
N THR A 48 -17.39 10.95 0.38
CA THR A 48 -15.92 11.02 0.48
C THR A 48 -15.50 12.34 1.11
N VAL A 49 -16.13 13.44 0.71
CA VAL A 49 -15.85 14.77 1.26
C VAL A 49 -16.20 14.86 2.74
N TYR A 50 -17.39 14.42 3.16
CA TYR A 50 -17.72 14.42 4.60
C TYR A 50 -16.78 13.53 5.43
N ARG A 51 -16.35 12.38 4.89
CA ARG A 51 -15.36 11.52 5.55
C ARG A 51 -13.97 12.13 5.58
N LEU A 52 -13.62 12.99 4.62
CA LEU A 52 -12.39 13.78 4.65
C LEU A 52 -12.47 14.82 5.77
N LEU A 53 -13.49 15.67 5.79
CA LEU A 53 -13.66 16.72 6.80
C LEU A 53 -13.66 16.13 8.22
N LYS A 54 -14.42 15.06 8.47
CA LYS A 54 -14.43 14.36 9.76
C LYS A 54 -13.08 13.73 10.14
N ARG A 55 -12.19 13.45 9.18
CA ARG A 55 -10.84 12.96 9.48
C ARG A 55 -9.90 14.13 9.79
N VAL A 56 -9.99 15.22 9.03
CA VAL A 56 -9.21 16.44 9.22
C VAL A 56 -9.50 17.04 10.58
N GLU A 57 -10.77 17.11 10.98
CA GLU A 57 -11.18 17.54 12.33
C GLU A 57 -10.48 16.76 13.46
N ARG A 58 -10.18 15.47 13.25
CA ARG A 58 -9.56 14.60 14.26
C ARG A 58 -8.04 14.52 14.19
N LYS A 59 -7.44 14.80 13.04
CA LYS A 59 -6.03 14.50 12.75
C LYS A 59 -5.27 15.64 12.08
N GLY A 60 -5.92 16.77 11.81
CA GLY A 60 -5.34 17.88 11.06
C GLY A 60 -4.92 17.47 9.66
N GLU A 61 -3.83 18.06 9.17
CA GLU A 61 -3.31 17.86 7.82
C GLU A 61 -2.89 16.41 7.53
N ASP A 62 -2.55 15.61 8.56
CA ASP A 62 -2.24 14.18 8.42
C ASP A 62 -3.40 13.37 7.79
N ALA A 63 -4.63 13.89 7.84
CA ALA A 63 -5.80 13.29 7.22
C ALA A 63 -5.83 13.42 5.69
N LEU A 64 -5.07 14.36 5.12
CA LEU A 64 -5.01 14.63 3.69
C LEU A 64 -4.22 13.52 2.95
N VAL A 65 -3.25 12.91 3.65
CA VAL A 65 -2.43 11.83 3.11
C VAL A 65 -3.26 10.55 3.00
N GLU A 66 -3.44 10.05 1.77
CA GLU A 66 -4.11 8.77 1.51
C GLU A 66 -3.21 7.60 1.92
N ARG A 67 -3.37 7.13 3.18
CA ARG A 67 -2.61 5.99 3.72
C ARG A 67 -3.14 4.63 3.25
N ARG A 68 -4.20 4.58 2.44
CA ARG A 68 -4.72 3.33 1.88
C ARG A 68 -3.85 2.86 0.74
N HIS A 69 -2.78 2.14 1.08
CA HIS A 69 -2.01 1.40 0.09
C HIS A 69 -2.78 0.14 -0.30
N GLY A 70 -3.46 0.18 -1.45
CA GLY A 70 -4.00 -1.03 -2.06
C GLY A 70 -2.91 -2.10 -2.20
N HIS A 71 -3.29 -3.36 -2.07
CA HIS A 71 -2.41 -4.53 -2.13
C HIS A 71 -1.40 -4.54 -3.30
N PRO A 72 -1.69 -4.00 -4.50
CA PRO A 72 -0.75 -3.95 -5.63
C PRO A 72 0.22 -2.75 -5.63
N ILE A 73 0.03 -1.75 -4.76
CA ILE A 73 0.72 -0.45 -4.87
C ILE A 73 2.02 -0.39 -4.05
N LYS A 74 2.13 -1.18 -2.97
CA LYS A 74 3.33 -1.16 -2.11
C LYS A 74 4.61 -1.64 -2.80
N LEU A 75 4.51 -2.35 -3.92
CA LEU A 75 5.61 -2.91 -4.70
C LEU A 75 5.50 -2.42 -6.15
N ARG A 76 5.68 -1.11 -6.37
CA ARG A 76 5.69 -0.46 -7.69
C ARG A 76 6.83 0.54 -7.79
N GLY A 77 7.13 0.98 -9.01
CA GLY A 77 8.16 1.99 -9.26
C GLY A 77 9.52 1.54 -8.75
N GLU A 78 10.21 2.42 -8.02
CA GLU A 78 11.55 2.17 -7.46
C GLU A 78 11.58 0.96 -6.52
N VAL A 79 10.53 0.73 -5.72
CA VAL A 79 10.44 -0.42 -4.82
C VAL A 79 10.36 -1.73 -5.62
N LEU A 80 9.64 -1.72 -6.75
CA LEU A 80 9.59 -2.90 -7.63
C LEU A 80 10.94 -3.12 -8.31
N ALA A 81 11.55 -2.07 -8.85
CA ALA A 81 12.87 -2.16 -9.49
C ALA A 81 13.92 -2.71 -8.51
N PHE A 82 13.95 -2.20 -7.28
CA PHE A 82 14.79 -2.72 -6.21
C PHE A 82 14.53 -4.20 -5.93
N VAL A 83 13.27 -4.61 -5.78
CA VAL A 83 12.92 -6.01 -5.52
C VAL A 83 13.37 -6.93 -6.66
N LEU A 84 13.21 -6.50 -7.91
CA LEU A 84 13.63 -7.28 -9.07
C LEU A 84 15.15 -7.43 -9.12
N ASP A 85 15.89 -6.32 -9.01
CA ASP A 85 17.36 -6.31 -9.03
C ASP A 85 17.95 -7.15 -7.88
N TYR A 86 17.45 -6.92 -6.66
CA TYR A 86 17.88 -7.66 -5.47
C TYR A 86 17.63 -9.16 -5.60
N CYS A 87 16.46 -9.56 -6.14
CA CYS A 87 16.12 -10.97 -6.32
C CYS A 87 16.85 -11.62 -7.51
N GLN A 88 17.19 -10.86 -8.55
CA GLN A 88 17.97 -11.34 -9.70
C GLN A 88 19.42 -11.62 -9.29
N GLY A 89 20.05 -10.72 -8.53
CA GLY A 89 21.41 -10.93 -8.00
C GLY A 89 21.48 -11.99 -6.92
N ARG A 90 20.35 -12.34 -6.27
CA ARG A 90 20.30 -13.26 -5.12
C ARG A 90 19.07 -14.17 -5.20
N ALA A 91 19.05 -15.09 -6.17
CA ALA A 91 17.90 -15.97 -6.42
C ALA A 91 17.45 -16.83 -5.19
N SER A 92 18.34 -17.09 -4.24
CA SER A 92 18.08 -17.84 -3.01
C SER A 92 17.66 -16.97 -1.81
N ALA A 93 17.64 -15.63 -1.95
CA ALA A 93 17.32 -14.69 -0.88
C ALA A 93 15.98 -15.00 -0.23
N ALA A 94 15.98 -15.00 1.10
CA ALA A 94 14.78 -15.28 1.88
C ALA A 94 13.83 -14.09 1.81
N SER A 95 12.52 -14.36 1.73
CA SER A 95 11.52 -13.30 1.62
C SER A 95 11.49 -12.38 2.85
N CYS A 96 11.92 -12.87 4.02
CA CYS A 96 12.09 -12.05 5.23
C CYS A 96 13.25 -11.04 5.10
N GLU A 97 14.36 -11.42 4.46
CA GLU A 97 15.50 -10.53 4.23
C GLU A 97 15.10 -9.39 3.28
N VAL A 98 14.45 -9.74 2.17
CA VAL A 98 13.95 -8.76 1.19
C VAL A 98 12.92 -7.83 1.83
N GLN A 99 12.01 -8.36 2.65
CA GLN A 99 11.04 -7.55 3.39
C GLN A 99 11.72 -6.56 4.34
N ARG A 100 12.76 -6.99 5.07
CA ARG A 100 13.52 -6.11 5.96
C ARG A 100 14.19 -4.99 5.18
N CYS A 101 14.85 -5.30 4.06
CA CYS A 101 15.46 -4.29 3.20
C CYS A 101 14.44 -3.28 2.65
N ILE A 102 13.25 -3.74 2.23
CA ILE A 102 12.18 -2.83 1.79
C ILE A 102 11.74 -1.91 2.92
N SER A 103 11.62 -2.44 4.14
CA SER A 103 11.22 -1.65 5.31
C SER A 103 12.29 -0.62 5.69
N GLU A 104 13.56 -1.00 5.67
CA GLU A 104 14.68 -0.14 6.03
C GLU A 104 14.92 0.96 4.99
N GLN A 105 14.84 0.64 3.69
CA GLN A 105 15.15 1.59 2.62
C GLN A 105 13.98 2.48 2.21
N PHE A 106 12.74 1.96 2.27
CA PHE A 106 11.56 2.66 1.77
C PHE A 106 10.52 2.97 2.85
N GLY A 107 10.71 2.48 4.09
CA GLY A 107 9.72 2.66 5.16
C GLY A 107 8.42 1.88 4.93
N ILE A 108 8.41 0.90 4.04
CA ILE A 108 7.21 0.18 3.63
C ILE A 108 7.14 -1.21 4.27
N ALA A 109 6.10 -1.43 5.07
CA ALA A 109 5.75 -2.76 5.56
C ALA A 109 4.98 -3.56 4.48
N VAL A 110 5.61 -4.62 3.98
CA VAL A 110 5.06 -5.55 2.98
C VAL A 110 4.95 -6.95 3.58
N SER A 111 3.85 -7.67 3.32
CA SER A 111 3.72 -9.06 3.76
C SER A 111 4.52 -10.01 2.86
N VAL A 112 5.05 -11.09 3.44
CA VAL A 112 5.76 -12.15 2.69
C VAL A 112 4.91 -12.70 1.55
N SER A 113 3.62 -12.93 1.77
CA SER A 113 2.70 -13.44 0.74
C SER A 113 2.49 -12.46 -0.42
N GLN A 114 2.60 -11.15 -0.17
CA GLN A 114 2.55 -10.14 -1.24
C GLN A 114 3.86 -10.14 -2.03
N LEU A 115 4.98 -10.15 -1.33
CA LEU A 115 6.30 -10.19 -1.95
C LEU A 115 6.46 -11.44 -2.82
N ASN A 116 6.03 -12.61 -2.34
CA ASN A 116 6.07 -13.86 -3.11
C ASN A 116 5.17 -13.81 -4.35
N ARG A 117 4.00 -13.17 -4.26
CA ARG A 117 3.14 -12.94 -5.44
C ARG A 117 3.82 -12.07 -6.50
N VAL A 118 4.49 -11.00 -6.08
CA VAL A 118 5.27 -10.15 -6.99
C VAL A 118 6.45 -10.93 -7.59
N ARG A 119 7.21 -11.65 -6.78
CA ARG A 119 8.29 -12.52 -7.27
C ARG A 119 7.78 -13.53 -8.30
N ALA A 120 6.66 -14.21 -8.03
CA ALA A 120 6.07 -15.18 -8.94
C ALA A 120 5.60 -14.55 -10.26
N ALA A 121 4.96 -13.38 -10.20
CA ALA A 121 4.52 -12.63 -11.39
C ALA A 121 5.68 -12.22 -12.31
N HIS A 122 6.89 -12.08 -11.77
CA HIS A 122 8.11 -11.72 -12.50
C HIS A 122 9.06 -12.90 -12.73
N GLY A 123 8.64 -14.15 -12.49
CA GLY A 123 9.48 -15.33 -12.69
C GLY A 123 10.64 -15.50 -11.69
N LEU A 124 10.69 -14.67 -10.64
CA LEU A 124 11.72 -14.66 -9.60
C LEU A 124 11.29 -15.45 -8.36
N SER A 125 10.45 -16.46 -8.56
CA SER A 125 10.07 -17.39 -7.50
C SER A 125 11.35 -18.00 -6.91
N ARG A 126 11.41 -18.10 -5.58
CA ARG A 126 12.60 -18.61 -4.90
C ARG A 126 12.85 -20.04 -5.37
N ARG A 127 14.01 -20.28 -5.99
CA ARG A 127 14.51 -21.64 -6.18
C ARG A 127 14.89 -22.18 -4.81
N THR A 128 14.03 -23.01 -4.25
CA THR A 128 14.36 -23.77 -3.04
C THR A 128 15.49 -24.72 -3.39
N ILE A 129 16.66 -24.50 -2.80
CA ILE A 129 17.65 -25.58 -2.65
C ILE A 129 16.89 -26.71 -1.94
N PRO A 130 16.87 -27.95 -2.45
CA PRO A 130 16.18 -29.07 -1.81
C PRO A 130 16.66 -29.16 -0.36
N ARG A 131 15.77 -28.79 0.56
CA ARG A 131 16.05 -28.90 1.99
C ARG A 131 15.73 -30.34 2.34
N GLU A 132 16.73 -31.14 2.66
CA GLU A 132 16.52 -32.49 3.19
C GLU A 132 15.52 -32.41 4.35
N LYS A 133 14.44 -33.17 4.20
CA LYS A 133 13.33 -33.25 5.14
C LYS A 133 13.88 -33.82 6.45
N LYS A 134 14.18 -32.98 7.45
CA LYS A 134 14.30 -33.49 8.83
C LYS A 134 12.91 -33.79 9.36
N ALA A 135 12.79 -35.02 9.87
CA ALA A 135 11.57 -35.69 10.25
C ALA A 135 10.71 -34.92 11.26
N GLU A 136 9.42 -35.22 11.16
CA GLU A 136 8.30 -34.88 12.04
C GLU A 136 8.71 -34.75 13.51
N ASN A 137 8.48 -33.58 14.12
CA ASN A 137 8.33 -33.49 15.56
C ASN A 137 6.94 -32.92 15.86
N ARG A 138 6.02 -33.83 16.15
CA ARG A 138 4.76 -33.56 16.86
C ARG A 138 5.09 -32.87 18.19
N HIS A 139 4.16 -32.02 18.66
CA HIS A 139 3.97 -31.43 20.00
C HIS A 139 3.56 -29.95 19.78
N LEU A 140 2.48 -29.37 20.31
CA LEU A 140 1.51 -29.76 21.32
C LEU A 140 0.24 -28.95 21.04
N HIS A 141 -0.90 -29.59 21.30
CA HIS A 141 -2.22 -29.00 21.35
C HIS A 141 -2.31 -28.15 22.62
N CYS A 142 -2.16 -26.83 22.51
CA CYS A 142 -2.54 -25.90 23.58
C CYS A 142 -4.04 -25.58 23.43
N LEU A 143 -4.88 -26.38 24.10
CA LEU A 143 -6.23 -25.99 24.47
C LEU A 143 -6.12 -24.86 25.51
N TRP A 144 -6.50 -23.66 25.10
CA TRP A 144 -6.97 -22.59 25.97
C TRP A 144 -8.47 -22.82 26.20
N ILE A 145 -8.94 -22.79 27.46
CA ILE A 145 -10.17 -22.11 27.94
C ILE A 145 -10.41 -22.46 29.44
N ALA A 146 -10.61 -21.37 30.21
CA ALA A 146 -11.28 -21.18 31.51
C ALA A 146 -10.71 -21.87 32.76
#